data_AF-A0A952BL41-F1
#
_entry.id   AF-A0A952BL41-F1
#
_cell.length_a   1.000
_cell.length_b   1.000
_cell.length_c   1.000
_cell.angle_alpha   90.00
_cell.angle_beta   90.00
_cell.angle_gamma   90.00
#
_symmetry.space_group_name_H-M   'P 1'
#
loop_
_entity.id
_entity.type
_entity.pdbx_description
1 polymer ?
#
loop_
_entity_poly.entity_id
_entity_poly.type
_entity_poly.pdbx_seq_one_letter_code
_entity_poly.pdbx_strand_id
1 'polypeptide(L)' 'ANSISVNKEKVSEDYTISKSDLISEKYILLQKGKKNYFILIAE' A
#
# COMPACT_ATOMS: atom_id res chain seq x y z
N ALA A 1 2.40 15.99 -7.51
CA ALA A 1 3.22 14.85 -7.05
C ALA A 1 2.32 13.87 -6.32
N ASN A 2 1.93 12.78 -6.97
CA ASN A 2 1.11 11.73 -6.38
C ASN A 2 1.98 10.94 -5.38
N SER A 3 1.88 11.26 -4.09
CA SER A 3 2.58 10.50 -3.05
C SER A 3 1.67 9.37 -2.58
N ILE A 4 1.96 8.16 -3.04
CA ILE A 4 1.35 6.93 -2.56
C ILE A 4 2.30 6.32 -1.53
N SER A 5 1.74 5.79 -0.45
CA SER A 5 2.46 4.99 0.53
C SER A 5 1.77 3.63 0.67
N VAL A 6 2.56 2.57 0.69
CA VAL A 6 2.15 1.19 1.01
C VAL A 6 2.74 0.87 2.37
N ASN A 7 1.94 0.40 3.31
CA ASN A 7 2.37 0.02 4.67
C ASN A 7 3.21 1.10 5.39
N LYS A 8 2.87 2.38 5.18
CA LYS A 8 3.60 3.58 5.63
C LYS A 8 4.94 3.86 4.94
N GLU A 9 5.36 3.04 3.98
CA GLU A 9 6.50 3.31 3.11
C GLU A 9 6.05 4.01 1.83
N LYS A 10 6.75 5.07 1.44
CA LYS A 10 6.42 5.81 0.22
C LYS A 10 6.89 5.02 -0.99
N VAL A 11 5.98 4.74 -1.92
CA VAL A 11 6.27 3.94 -3.12
C VAL A 11 6.03 4.74 -4.39
N SER A 12 6.75 4.37 -5.44
CA SER A 12 6.55 4.90 -6.80
C SER A 12 5.42 4.16 -7.52
N GLU A 13 4.98 4.69 -8.67
CA GLU A 13 3.93 4.06 -9.49
C GLU A 13 4.35 2.69 -10.05
N ASP A 14 5.66 2.44 -10.17
CA ASP A 14 6.22 1.15 -10.62
C ASP A 14 6.36 0.10 -9.50
N TYR A 15 5.92 0.40 -8.28
CA TYR A 15 6.04 -0.54 -7.17
C TYR A 15 5.07 -1.69 -7.32
N THR A 16 5.60 -2.91 -7.38
CA THR A 16 4.83 -4.15 -7.46
C THR A 16 4.66 -4.71 -6.06
N ILE A 17 3.41 -4.84 -5.62
CA ILE A 17 3.08 -5.47 -4.34
C ILE A 17 3.38 -6.97 -4.43
N SER A 18 4.18 -7.46 -3.49
CA SER A 18 4.54 -8.88 -3.39
C SER A 18 3.88 -9.51 -2.16
N LYS A 19 3.91 -10.85 -2.07
CA LYS A 19 3.39 -11.56 -0.89
C LYS A 19 4.08 -11.13 0.42
N SER A 20 5.32 -10.67 0.32
CA SER A 20 6.13 -10.15 1.42
C SER A 20 5.52 -8.88 2.05
N ASP A 21 4.75 -8.12 1.27
CA ASP A 21 4.13 -6.87 1.69
C ASP A 21 2.73 -7.07 2.27
N LEU A 22 2.22 -8.31 2.24
CA LEU A 22 0.94 -8.66 2.83
C LEU A 22 1.06 -8.70 4.36
N ILE A 23 0.37 -7.79 5.02
CA ILE A 23 0.12 -7.86 6.45
C ILE A 23 -0.81 -9.05 6.69
N SER A 24 -0.31 -10.03 7.45
CA SER A 24 -1.04 -11.26 7.77
C SER A 24 -1.51 -12.03 6.52
N GLU A 25 -0.74 -11.97 5.43
CA GLU A 25 -1.01 -12.68 4.16
C GLU A 25 -2.33 -12.28 3.48
N LYS A 26 -2.99 -11.22 3.95
CA LYS A 26 -4.33 -10.82 3.48
C LYS A 26 -4.53 -9.33 3.28
N TYR A 27 -3.78 -8.48 3.99
CA TYR A 27 -4.07 -7.05 4.05
C TYR A 27 -2.90 -6.20 3.56
N ILE A 28 -3.19 -5.15 2.81
CA ILE A 28 -2.21 -4.11 2.46
C ILE A 28 -2.81 -2.76 2.83
N LEU A 29 -2.04 -1.93 3.52
CA LEU A 29 -2.44 -0.56 3.81
C LEU A 29 -1.92 0.37 2.72
N LEU A 30 -2.82 0.92 1.91
CA LEU A 30 -2.51 1.98 0.97
C LEU A 30 -2.87 3.34 1.57
N GLN A 31 -2.04 4.33 1.26
CA GLN A 31 -2.27 5.71 1.64
C GLN A 31 -2.00 6.61 0.44
N LYS A 32 -2.93 7.49 0.10
CA LYS A 32 -2.79 8.50 -0.95
C LYS A 32 -2.81 9.89 -0.35
N GLY A 33 -1.64 10.52 -0.21
CA GLY A 33 -1.49 11.79 0.50
C GLY A 33 -1.74 11.67 2.02
N LYS A 34 -2.10 12.78 2.69
CA LYS A 34 -2.21 12.79 4.17
C LYS A 34 -3.51 12.21 4.73
N LYS A 35 -4.61 12.21 3.96
CA LYS A 35 -5.97 11.92 4.48
C LYS A 35 -6.62 10.67 3.92
N ASN A 36 -6.15 10.14 2.79
CA ASN A 36 -6.82 9.00 2.15
C ASN A 36 -6.08 7.72 2.52
N TYR A 37 -6.78 6.82 3.21
CA TYR A 37 -6.31 5.49 3.56
C TYR A 37 -7.23 4.46 2.91
N PHE A 38 -6.63 3.41 2.40
CA PHE A 38 -7.29 2.30 1.73
C PHE A 38 -6.70 1.02 2.29
N ILE A 39 -7.53 0.00 2.45
CA ILE A 39 -7.07 -1.34 2.81
C ILE A 39 -7.42 -2.23 1.62
N LEU A 40 -6.41 -2.88 1.04
CA LEU A 40 -6.66 -3.95 0.07
C LEU A 40 -6.70 -5.27 0.80
N ILE A 41 -7.65 -6.08 0.39
CA ILE A 41 -7.76 -7.48 0.79
C ILE A 41 -7.31 -8.27 -0.43
N ALA A 42 -6.19 -8.98 -0.31
CA ALA A 42 -5.77 -9.96 -1.30
C ALA A 42 -6.40 -11.30 -0.88
N GLU A 43 -7.36 -11.77 -1.68
CA GLU A 43 -7.92 -13.12 -1.59
C GLU A 43 -7.24 -14.05 -2.60
#